data_AF-A0A928KPV2-F1
#
_entry.id   AF-A0A928KPV2-F1
#
_cell.length_a   1.000
_cell.length_b   1.000
_cell.length_c   1.000
_cell.angle_alpha   90.00
_cell.angle_beta   90.00
_cell.angle_gamma   90.00
#
_symmetry.space_group_name_H-M   'P 1'
#
loop_
_entity.id
_entity.type
_entity.pdbx_description
1 polymer ?
#
loop_
_entity_poly.entity_id
_entity_poly.type
_entity_poly.pdbx_seq_one_letter_code
_entity_poly.pdbx_strand_id
1 'polypeptide(L)'
;MQVSEHEILTIYRKGYSALTSLHGALYQARRDFFRDGVHKKGRISDQEDGMQVQLRYAISGGSFVWEKHSDRRLTERASSIPGGWALSFYNENGGVRSRTEYDGEHHLRRAEYFAPGGEVQESLSIIAEHPDELVWTFRQANGEQTETVLRACPVQMGTAEQAMIDSEAGEPQILAARLDGDFCYCTEEEYCRRGELRERLGSGAISTIPVFVPDKPLPEPADAQEEERAQEEALPPVLPQPQEIAVSDLMEQIQKMEEKLGVVRGRLCAEPEKMQNFPKKESTQPDVPKLAGEPRSKPPGGRAAARYTVAKRGADGAVRAPGLCSGVHPVPPEAAEEIPRAVQSIVISQTERYRYFGEVLDGLRHGRGRTEMPDGKTAYEGTYSRGRRDGLGAYYYKTGRLCYAGAWRNDRREGAGVGFRPDGGSLYAGTWRNDRPGGSGAVIGSDGSVCYAGAIENGRRHGVGASFHAKDGALLVARWQNGIPCGGVTLFDAEGRIRYTGRWQNGERHGMGTSYSADGQIEFTGRWQNGEPVSGIYYENGLPARALSPEKYQESDGKKKDRKM
;
A
#
# COMPACT_ATOMS: atom_id res chain seq x y z
N MET A 1 40.74 -11.18 -4.64
CA MET A 1 39.61 -12.13 -4.54
C MET A 1 38.71 -11.86 -5.72
N GLN A 2 38.44 -12.86 -6.56
CA GLN A 2 37.31 -12.78 -7.49
C GLN A 2 36.06 -12.77 -6.63
N VAL A 3 35.35 -11.64 -6.61
CA VAL A 3 34.09 -11.52 -5.89
C VAL A 3 33.07 -12.31 -6.69
N SER A 4 32.42 -13.29 -6.06
CA SER A 4 31.32 -14.03 -6.68
C SER A 4 30.20 -13.03 -7.00
N GLU A 5 29.75 -12.98 -8.26
CA GLU A 5 28.64 -12.11 -8.68
C GLU A 5 27.33 -12.44 -7.93
N HIS A 6 27.27 -13.65 -7.37
CA HIS A 6 26.15 -14.23 -6.66
C HIS A 6 26.03 -13.82 -5.18
N GLU A 7 26.91 -12.94 -4.68
CA GLU A 7 26.99 -12.60 -3.26
C GLU A 7 25.71 -11.94 -2.73
N ILE A 8 25.14 -12.47 -1.65
CA ILE A 8 23.98 -11.90 -0.96
C ILE A 8 24.44 -10.76 -0.02
N LEU A 9 24.01 -9.56 -0.35
CA LEU A 9 24.33 -8.35 0.41
C LEU A 9 23.39 -8.19 1.60
N THR A 10 22.11 -8.45 1.42
CA THR A 10 21.07 -8.38 2.46
C THR A 10 19.97 -9.39 2.16
N ILE A 11 19.31 -9.87 3.22
CA ILE A 11 18.16 -10.76 3.11
C ILE A 11 16.97 -10.17 3.86
N TYR A 12 15.81 -10.27 3.25
CA TYR A 12 14.51 -9.85 3.76
C TYR A 12 13.64 -11.09 3.95
N ARG A 13 12.99 -11.18 5.12
CA ARG A 13 11.95 -12.15 5.40
C ARG A 13 10.67 -11.41 5.78
N LYS A 14 9.59 -11.69 5.06
CA LYS A 14 8.27 -11.11 5.33
C LYS A 14 7.86 -11.39 6.78
N GLY A 15 7.41 -10.36 7.49
CA GLY A 15 7.05 -10.46 8.90
C GLY A 15 8.21 -10.36 9.90
N TYR A 16 9.48 -10.43 9.45
CA TYR A 16 10.68 -10.29 10.31
C TYR A 16 11.57 -9.10 9.96
N SER A 17 11.53 -8.64 8.71
CA SER A 17 12.30 -7.48 8.22
C SER A 17 11.37 -6.44 7.63
N ALA A 18 11.79 -5.18 7.59
CA ALA A 18 11.12 -4.15 6.82
C ALA A 18 11.63 -4.22 5.37
N LEU A 19 10.76 -4.09 4.36
CA LEU A 19 11.20 -4.18 2.97
C LEU A 19 12.20 -3.06 2.61
N THR A 20 12.06 -1.91 3.25
CA THR A 20 12.99 -0.77 3.15
C THR A 20 14.41 -1.11 3.59
N SER A 21 14.63 -2.15 4.41
CA SER A 21 15.98 -2.57 4.82
C SER A 21 16.73 -3.34 3.74
N LEU A 22 16.02 -3.86 2.71
CA LEU A 22 16.62 -4.65 1.64
C LEU A 22 17.70 -3.84 0.92
N HIS A 23 17.41 -2.60 0.51
CA HIS A 23 18.39 -1.68 -0.10
C HIS A 23 18.86 -0.57 0.84
N GLY A 24 18.80 -0.82 2.15
CA GLY A 24 19.15 0.15 3.18
C GLY A 24 20.67 0.37 3.35
N ALA A 25 21.06 0.99 4.47
CA ALA A 25 22.45 1.32 4.75
C ALA A 25 23.39 0.10 4.76
N LEU A 26 22.89 -1.07 5.21
CA LEU A 26 23.69 -2.30 5.25
C LEU A 26 24.03 -2.79 3.85
N TYR A 27 23.04 -2.78 2.96
CA TYR A 27 23.22 -3.10 1.55
C TYR A 27 24.27 -2.19 0.92
N GLN A 28 24.16 -0.86 1.12
CA GLN A 28 25.11 0.10 0.57
C GLN A 28 26.54 -0.16 1.07
N ALA A 29 26.71 -0.33 2.39
CA ALA A 29 28.02 -0.56 2.99
C ALA A 29 28.68 -1.86 2.51
N ARG A 30 27.91 -2.95 2.42
CA ARG A 30 28.40 -4.24 1.91
C ARG A 30 28.68 -4.19 0.41
N ARG A 31 27.79 -3.60 -0.38
CA ARG A 31 27.97 -3.41 -1.83
C ARG A 31 29.27 -2.68 -2.13
N ASP A 32 29.53 -1.56 -1.45
CA ASP A 32 30.76 -0.79 -1.63
C ASP A 32 32.00 -1.56 -1.16
N PHE A 33 31.89 -2.36 -0.08
CA PHE A 33 32.97 -3.21 0.40
C PHE A 33 33.35 -4.28 -0.64
N PHE A 34 32.37 -5.02 -1.16
CA PHE A 34 32.62 -6.06 -2.15
C PHE A 34 33.07 -5.49 -3.50
N ARG A 35 32.53 -4.35 -3.94
CA ARG A 35 32.95 -3.72 -5.21
C ARG A 35 34.38 -3.18 -5.14
N ASP A 36 34.72 -2.47 -4.07
CA ASP A 36 35.96 -1.72 -4.02
C ASP A 36 37.10 -2.50 -3.32
N GLY A 37 36.77 -3.54 -2.53
CA GLY A 37 37.73 -4.34 -1.76
C GLY A 37 38.43 -3.58 -0.62
N VAL A 38 37.97 -2.37 -0.31
CA VAL A 38 38.59 -1.48 0.69
C VAL A 38 37.70 -1.35 1.92
N HIS A 39 38.33 -1.20 3.08
CA HIS A 39 37.66 -0.89 4.35
C HIS A 39 36.67 0.27 4.22
N LYS A 40 35.41 0.01 4.59
CA LYS A 40 34.32 1.00 4.64
C LYS A 40 33.99 1.33 6.08
N LYS A 41 33.84 2.61 6.41
CA LYS A 41 33.36 3.05 7.72
C LYS A 41 32.47 4.27 7.58
N GLY A 42 31.49 4.40 8.46
CA GLY A 42 30.57 5.54 8.42
C GLY A 42 29.83 5.75 9.71
N ARG A 43 29.28 6.96 9.83
CA ARG A 43 28.25 7.30 10.80
C ARG A 43 27.09 7.95 10.05
N ILE A 44 25.89 7.42 10.25
CA ILE A 44 24.67 7.91 9.63
C ILE A 44 23.77 8.38 10.78
N SER A 45 23.22 9.58 10.64
CA SER A 45 22.17 10.10 11.52
C SER A 45 21.04 10.56 10.63
N ASP A 46 19.89 9.89 10.71
CA ASP A 46 18.75 10.12 9.81
C ASP A 46 17.43 9.99 10.58
N GLN A 47 16.30 10.23 9.89
CA GLN A 47 14.97 9.88 10.37
C GLN A 47 14.37 8.75 9.53
N GLU A 48 14.19 7.57 10.13
CA GLU A 48 13.45 6.46 9.53
C GLU A 48 12.12 6.30 10.28
N ASP A 49 10.99 6.27 9.56
CA ASP A 49 9.64 6.12 10.11
C ASP A 49 9.30 7.12 11.24
N GLY A 50 9.87 8.32 11.17
CA GLY A 50 9.69 9.38 12.18
C GLY A 50 10.51 9.19 13.46
N MET A 51 11.36 8.17 13.54
CA MET A 51 12.30 7.93 14.63
C MET A 51 13.71 8.40 14.25
N GLN A 52 14.43 8.99 15.21
CA GLN A 52 15.83 9.36 14.98
C GLN A 52 16.70 8.11 14.98
N VAL A 53 17.33 7.82 13.84
CA VAL A 53 18.23 6.69 13.67
C VAL A 53 19.67 7.17 13.72
N GLN A 54 20.49 6.51 14.52
CA GLN A 54 21.94 6.69 14.58
C GLN A 54 22.62 5.35 14.31
N LEU A 55 23.39 5.28 13.25
CA LEU A 55 24.12 4.08 12.84
C LEU A 55 25.62 4.40 12.80
N ARG A 56 26.44 3.54 13.42
CA ARG A 56 27.88 3.47 13.13
C ARG A 56 28.20 2.12 12.52
N TYR A 57 29.10 2.12 11.55
CA TYR A 57 29.59 0.88 10.97
C TYR A 57 31.05 0.96 10.54
N ALA A 58 31.70 -0.19 10.50
CA ALA A 58 32.97 -0.43 9.85
C ALA A 58 33.00 -1.86 9.30
N ILE A 59 33.35 -2.03 8.02
CA ILE A 59 33.40 -3.31 7.31
C ILE A 59 34.76 -3.41 6.63
N SER A 60 35.54 -4.43 6.99
CA SER A 60 36.83 -4.77 6.38
C SER A 60 37.03 -6.28 6.41
N GLY A 61 38.02 -6.82 5.68
CA GLY A 61 38.28 -8.27 5.67
C GLY A 61 38.56 -8.91 7.04
N GLY A 62 38.79 -8.13 8.10
CA GLY A 62 38.96 -8.64 9.47
C GLY A 62 38.03 -7.99 10.50
N SER A 63 37.02 -7.22 10.08
CA SER A 63 36.14 -6.50 11.01
C SER A 63 34.74 -6.30 10.46
N PHE A 64 33.74 -6.58 11.29
CA PHE A 64 32.37 -6.15 11.07
C PHE A 64 31.84 -5.45 12.33
N VAL A 65 31.91 -4.12 12.33
CA VAL A 65 31.27 -3.26 13.32
C VAL A 65 29.98 -2.75 12.72
N TRP A 66 28.88 -2.97 13.44
CA TRP A 66 27.57 -2.44 13.10
C TRP A 66 26.83 -2.16 14.39
N GLU A 67 26.33 -0.94 14.55
CA GLU A 67 25.49 -0.60 15.69
C GLU A 67 24.51 0.49 15.29
N LYS A 68 23.23 0.13 15.27
CA LYS A 68 22.11 1.02 14.94
C LYS A 68 21.26 1.25 16.18
N HIS A 69 20.97 2.52 16.44
CA HIS A 69 20.03 2.95 17.45
C HIS A 69 18.86 3.67 16.79
N SER A 70 17.64 3.34 17.16
CA SER A 70 16.43 4.10 16.81
C SER A 70 15.84 4.69 18.09
N ASP A 71 15.74 6.02 18.16
CA ASP A 71 15.31 6.78 19.34
C ASP A 71 16.00 6.31 20.64
N ARG A 72 17.33 6.21 20.59
CA ARG A 72 18.23 5.74 21.68
C ARG A 72 18.08 4.26 22.09
N ARG A 73 17.26 3.48 21.39
CA ARG A 73 17.17 2.03 21.58
C ARG A 73 18.04 1.32 20.57
N LEU A 74 18.84 0.36 21.03
CA LEU A 74 19.62 -0.50 20.15
C LEU A 74 18.67 -1.38 19.31
N THR A 75 18.70 -1.20 17.99
CA THR A 75 17.87 -1.99 17.06
C THR A 75 18.69 -2.99 16.25
N GLU A 76 19.98 -2.73 16.03
CA GLU A 76 20.86 -3.65 15.28
C GLU A 76 22.28 -3.64 15.86
N ARG A 77 22.91 -4.81 15.97
CA ARG A 77 24.31 -4.92 16.44
C ARG A 77 25.04 -6.10 15.80
N ALA A 78 26.24 -5.86 15.30
CA ALA A 78 27.17 -6.92 14.94
C ALA A 78 28.00 -7.39 16.15
N SER A 79 28.24 -8.69 16.21
CA SER A 79 29.10 -9.36 17.19
C SER A 79 30.00 -10.38 16.50
N SER A 80 31.22 -10.58 17.01
CA SER A 80 32.11 -11.63 16.52
C SER A 80 31.60 -13.00 16.96
N ILE A 81 31.66 -13.97 16.07
CA ILE A 81 31.41 -15.39 16.34
C ILE A 81 32.60 -16.22 15.84
N PRO A 82 32.75 -17.49 16.27
CA PRO A 82 33.75 -18.38 15.69
C PRO A 82 33.58 -18.47 14.17
N GLY A 83 34.62 -18.13 13.41
CA GLY A 83 34.61 -18.21 11.95
C GLY A 83 33.96 -17.03 11.22
N GLY A 84 33.50 -15.98 11.92
CA GLY A 84 32.94 -14.79 11.27
C GLY A 84 32.19 -13.84 12.19
N TRP A 85 31.02 -13.36 11.74
CA TRP A 85 30.24 -12.32 12.41
C TRP A 85 28.75 -12.61 12.40
N ALA A 86 28.05 -12.20 13.45
CA ALA A 86 26.60 -12.25 13.53
C ALA A 86 26.03 -10.83 13.68
N LEU A 87 25.11 -10.45 12.80
CA LEU A 87 24.31 -9.24 12.90
C LEU A 87 22.95 -9.57 13.51
N SER A 88 22.69 -9.09 14.72
CA SER A 88 21.41 -9.29 15.41
C SER A 88 20.51 -8.07 15.27
N PHE A 89 19.23 -8.31 15.02
CA PHE A 89 18.16 -7.31 14.96
C PHE A 89 17.24 -7.49 16.15
N TYR A 90 16.95 -6.39 16.86
CA TYR A 90 16.21 -6.41 18.11
C TYR A 90 14.77 -5.89 17.93
N ASN A 91 13.84 -6.46 18.69
CA ASN A 91 12.48 -5.96 18.80
C ASN A 91 12.38 -4.82 19.85
N GLU A 92 11.20 -4.22 20.00
CA GLU A 92 10.96 -3.12 20.93
C GLU A 92 11.24 -3.46 22.40
N ASN A 93 11.19 -4.74 22.75
CA ASN A 93 11.44 -5.25 24.10
C ASN A 93 12.93 -5.61 24.32
N GLY A 94 13.80 -5.41 23.32
CA GLY A 94 15.21 -5.75 23.37
C GLY A 94 15.53 -7.23 23.13
N GLY A 95 14.52 -8.05 22.81
CA GLY A 95 14.72 -9.44 22.38
C GLY A 95 15.22 -9.51 20.93
N VAL A 96 16.00 -10.53 20.61
CA VAL A 96 16.45 -10.76 19.22
C VAL A 96 15.25 -11.22 18.39
N ARG A 97 14.97 -10.52 17.30
CA ARG A 97 13.91 -10.86 16.33
C ARG A 97 14.47 -11.68 15.19
N SER A 98 15.66 -11.32 14.71
CA SER A 98 16.39 -12.07 13.70
C SER A 98 17.90 -11.92 13.90
N ARG A 99 18.65 -12.86 13.35
CA ARG A 99 20.12 -12.85 13.34
C ARG A 99 20.61 -13.30 11.99
N THR A 100 21.63 -12.64 11.46
CA THR A 100 22.25 -12.99 10.19
C THR A 100 23.73 -13.24 10.40
N GLU A 101 24.21 -14.42 10.05
CA GLU A 101 25.58 -14.87 10.23
C GLU A 101 26.34 -14.82 8.91
N TYR A 102 27.55 -14.31 8.99
CA TYR A 102 28.50 -14.17 7.89
C TYR A 102 29.80 -14.86 8.28
N ASP A 103 30.51 -15.43 7.32
CA ASP A 103 31.87 -15.94 7.57
C ASP A 103 32.91 -14.81 7.61
N GLY A 104 34.18 -15.19 7.84
CA GLY A 104 35.32 -14.28 7.91
C GLY A 104 35.62 -13.50 6.61
N GLU A 105 35.00 -13.86 5.49
CA GLU A 105 35.11 -13.13 4.23
C GLU A 105 33.86 -12.28 3.94
N HIS A 106 32.95 -12.21 4.91
CA HIS A 106 31.64 -11.55 4.87
C HIS A 106 30.59 -12.25 4.03
N HIS A 107 30.82 -13.47 3.56
CA HIS A 107 29.81 -14.23 2.83
C HIS A 107 28.68 -14.62 3.77
N LEU A 108 27.43 -14.42 3.33
CA LEU A 108 26.28 -14.89 4.10
C LEU A 108 26.41 -16.40 4.33
N ARG A 109 26.08 -16.87 5.54
CA ARG A 109 26.04 -18.29 5.89
C ARG A 109 24.66 -18.73 6.30
N ARG A 110 24.03 -17.93 7.18
CA ARG A 110 22.77 -18.28 7.80
C ARG A 110 21.97 -17.05 8.19
N ALA A 111 20.64 -17.15 8.17
CA ALA A 111 19.75 -16.18 8.79
C ALA A 111 18.75 -16.93 9.67
N GLU A 112 18.66 -16.56 10.95
CA GLU A 112 17.75 -17.13 11.93
C GLU A 112 16.67 -16.12 12.31
N TYR A 113 15.47 -16.63 12.54
CA TYR A 113 14.29 -15.86 12.90
C TYR A 113 13.71 -16.43 14.20
N PHE A 114 13.48 -15.55 15.17
CA PHE A 114 13.17 -15.94 16.54
C PHE A 114 11.70 -15.67 16.87
N ALA A 115 11.08 -16.61 17.58
CA ALA A 115 9.76 -16.42 18.18
C ALA A 115 9.83 -15.36 19.30
N PRO A 116 8.69 -14.79 19.75
CA PRO A 116 8.66 -13.86 20.88
C PRO A 116 9.31 -14.39 22.18
N GLY A 117 9.36 -15.72 22.35
CA GLY A 117 10.02 -16.40 23.48
C GLY A 117 11.54 -16.53 23.35
N GLY A 118 12.14 -16.10 22.24
CA GLY A 118 13.59 -16.16 22.00
C GLY A 118 14.10 -17.48 21.43
N GLU A 119 13.22 -18.44 21.16
CA GLU A 119 13.57 -19.67 20.46
C GLU A 119 13.63 -19.45 18.94
N VAL A 120 14.57 -20.12 18.27
CA VAL A 120 14.64 -20.12 16.81
C VAL A 120 13.43 -20.85 16.24
N GLN A 121 12.63 -20.14 15.46
CA GLN A 121 11.44 -20.66 14.79
C GLN A 121 11.75 -21.08 13.35
N GLU A 122 12.56 -20.28 12.65
CA GLU A 122 12.93 -20.53 11.26
C GLU A 122 14.41 -20.21 11.06
N SER A 123 15.09 -20.93 10.16
CA SER A 123 16.40 -20.52 9.68
C SER A 123 16.60 -20.79 8.20
N LEU A 124 17.33 -19.91 7.55
CA LEU A 124 17.77 -20.00 6.15
C LEU A 124 19.27 -20.22 6.13
N SER A 125 19.73 -21.22 5.39
CA SER A 125 21.16 -21.53 5.25
C SER A 125 21.55 -21.63 3.78
N ILE A 126 22.75 -21.17 3.43
CA ILE A 126 23.26 -21.28 2.05
C ILE A 126 23.85 -22.67 1.81
N ILE A 127 23.54 -23.24 0.65
CA ILE A 127 24.17 -24.48 0.16
C ILE A 127 25.44 -24.09 -0.59
N ALA A 128 26.60 -24.42 -0.03
CA ALA A 128 27.89 -23.99 -0.60
C ALA A 128 28.14 -24.51 -2.03
N GLU A 129 27.57 -25.66 -2.40
CA GLU A 129 27.69 -26.26 -3.74
C GLU A 129 26.74 -25.61 -4.77
N HIS A 130 25.69 -24.93 -4.31
CA HIS A 130 24.65 -24.31 -5.14
C HIS A 130 24.32 -22.90 -4.61
N PRO A 131 25.06 -21.85 -5.04
CA PRO A 131 24.92 -20.49 -4.48
C PRO A 131 23.54 -19.84 -4.75
N ASP A 132 22.77 -20.39 -5.69
CA ASP A 132 21.40 -19.99 -5.99
C ASP A 132 20.34 -20.74 -5.15
N GLU A 133 20.75 -21.58 -4.21
CA GLU A 133 19.86 -22.35 -3.35
C GLU A 133 20.02 -21.97 -1.87
N LEU A 134 18.87 -21.85 -1.19
CA LEU A 134 18.78 -21.73 0.26
C LEU A 134 18.02 -22.91 0.84
N VAL A 135 18.49 -23.46 1.96
CA VAL A 135 17.70 -24.39 2.77
C VAL A 135 16.91 -23.60 3.79
N TRP A 136 15.59 -23.68 3.72
CA TRP A 136 14.69 -23.16 4.73
C TRP A 136 14.28 -24.27 5.70
N THR A 137 14.73 -24.14 6.93
CA THR A 137 14.34 -25.02 8.04
C THR A 137 13.29 -24.31 8.88
N PHE A 138 12.09 -24.89 8.98
CA PHE A 138 11.01 -24.41 9.82
C PHE A 138 10.80 -25.38 10.99
N ARG A 139 10.73 -24.84 12.22
CA ARG A 139 10.45 -25.61 13.44
C ARG A 139 9.00 -25.43 13.86
N GLN A 140 8.27 -26.54 13.91
CA GLN A 140 6.89 -26.59 14.35
C GLN A 140 6.77 -26.59 15.88
N ALA A 141 5.58 -26.26 16.38
CA ALA A 141 5.30 -26.20 17.83
C ALA A 141 5.41 -27.55 18.54
N ASN A 142 5.30 -28.67 17.80
CA ASN A 142 5.50 -30.03 18.31
C ASN A 142 7.00 -30.42 18.39
N GLY A 143 7.92 -29.53 18.00
CA GLY A 143 9.36 -29.78 17.96
C GLY A 143 9.88 -30.38 16.65
N GLU A 144 8.99 -30.76 15.73
CA GLU A 144 9.34 -31.28 14.41
C GLU A 144 9.97 -30.19 13.54
N GLN A 145 10.92 -30.58 12.69
CA GLN A 145 11.59 -29.67 11.76
C GLN A 145 11.36 -30.12 10.33
N THR A 146 10.94 -29.19 9.48
CA THR A 146 10.79 -29.40 8.05
C THR A 146 11.84 -28.60 7.32
N GLU A 147 12.53 -29.23 6.37
CA GLU A 147 13.51 -28.57 5.51
C GLU A 147 12.95 -28.46 4.09
N THR A 148 13.17 -27.32 3.45
CA THR A 148 12.72 -27.06 2.08
C THR A 148 13.82 -26.32 1.35
N VAL A 149 14.22 -26.84 0.19
CA VAL A 149 15.17 -26.16 -0.69
C VAL A 149 14.41 -25.09 -1.48
N LEU A 150 14.94 -23.86 -1.45
CA LEU A 150 14.41 -22.71 -2.15
C LEU A 150 15.37 -22.29 -3.25
N ARG A 151 14.83 -22.00 -4.43
CA ARG A 151 15.59 -21.52 -5.59
C ARG A 151 15.49 -20.02 -5.74
N ALA A 152 16.62 -19.39 -6.09
CA ALA A 152 16.68 -17.99 -6.46
C ALA A 152 15.94 -17.73 -7.77
N CYS A 153 15.04 -16.75 -7.77
CA CYS A 153 14.28 -16.32 -8.93
C CYS A 153 14.40 -14.79 -9.06
N PRO A 154 14.85 -14.25 -10.20
CA PRO A 154 15.11 -12.81 -10.33
C PRO A 154 13.83 -11.99 -10.19
N VAL A 155 13.89 -10.85 -9.51
CA VAL A 155 12.73 -9.97 -9.32
C VAL A 155 13.01 -8.54 -9.73
N GLN A 156 11.99 -7.89 -10.29
CA GLN A 156 12.05 -6.48 -10.68
C GLN A 156 11.12 -5.68 -9.78
N MET A 157 11.59 -5.38 -8.56
CA MET A 157 10.78 -4.70 -7.55
C MET A 157 10.22 -3.37 -8.07
N GLY A 158 8.91 -3.16 -7.91
CA GLY A 158 8.23 -1.92 -8.29
C GLY A 158 7.74 -1.84 -9.74
N THR A 159 7.90 -2.90 -10.54
CA THR A 159 7.33 -2.96 -11.90
C THR A 159 5.93 -3.56 -11.93
N ALA A 160 5.14 -3.25 -12.96
CA ALA A 160 3.81 -3.82 -13.15
C ALA A 160 3.90 -5.32 -13.48
N GLU A 161 4.94 -5.71 -14.21
CA GLU A 161 5.26 -7.10 -14.57
C GLU A 161 5.48 -7.94 -13.31
N GLN A 162 6.32 -7.45 -12.39
CA GLN A 162 6.59 -8.15 -11.14
C GLN A 162 5.33 -8.21 -10.26
N ALA A 163 4.55 -7.15 -10.19
CA ALA A 163 3.31 -7.13 -9.41
C ALA A 163 2.27 -8.16 -9.93
N MET A 164 2.17 -8.33 -11.25
CA MET A 164 1.32 -9.35 -11.87
C MET A 164 1.82 -10.77 -11.55
N ILE A 165 3.13 -11.00 -11.69
CA ILE A 165 3.76 -12.28 -11.34
C ILE A 165 3.50 -12.63 -9.88
N ASP A 166 3.69 -11.69 -8.96
CA ASP A 166 3.47 -11.90 -7.53
C ASP A 166 1.99 -12.11 -7.19
N SER A 167 1.08 -11.46 -7.92
CA SER A 167 -0.36 -11.70 -7.77
C SER A 167 -0.79 -13.10 -8.20
N GLU A 168 -0.15 -13.67 -9.22
CA GLU A 168 -0.49 -15.01 -9.72
C GLU A 168 0.27 -16.13 -9.01
N ALA A 169 1.59 -15.99 -8.87
CA ALA A 169 2.46 -17.01 -8.25
C ALA A 169 2.46 -16.95 -6.71
N GLY A 170 2.01 -15.84 -6.12
CA GLY A 170 2.06 -15.57 -4.69
C GLY A 170 3.12 -14.55 -4.32
N GLU A 171 2.91 -13.84 -3.20
CA GLU A 171 3.86 -12.83 -2.73
C GLU A 171 5.14 -13.48 -2.17
N PRO A 172 6.32 -13.05 -2.64
CA PRO A 172 7.60 -13.56 -2.15
C PRO A 172 7.77 -13.45 -0.64
N GLN A 173 8.09 -14.58 -0.02
CA GLN A 173 8.31 -14.69 1.42
C GLN A 173 9.73 -14.29 1.84
N ILE A 174 10.69 -14.52 0.96
CA ILE A 174 12.12 -14.29 1.14
C ILE A 174 12.64 -13.54 -0.09
N LEU A 175 13.30 -12.42 0.15
CA LEU A 175 13.98 -11.63 -0.87
C LEU A 175 15.44 -11.45 -0.47
N ALA A 176 16.33 -11.39 -1.45
CA ALA A 176 17.71 -11.05 -1.24
C ALA A 176 18.16 -10.04 -2.28
N ALA A 177 18.91 -9.04 -1.84
CA ALA A 177 19.63 -8.17 -2.75
C ALA A 177 21.03 -8.72 -2.91
N ARG A 178 21.40 -9.06 -4.15
CA ARG A 178 22.71 -9.57 -4.53
C ARG A 178 23.50 -8.51 -5.29
N LEU A 179 24.75 -8.80 -5.61
CA LEU A 179 25.55 -7.92 -6.47
C LEU A 179 25.03 -7.89 -7.92
N ASP A 180 24.46 -8.99 -8.40
CA ASP A 180 23.92 -9.17 -9.75
C ASP A 180 22.44 -8.78 -9.90
N GLY A 181 21.71 -8.55 -8.81
CA GLY A 181 20.33 -8.08 -8.83
C GLY A 181 19.53 -8.47 -7.60
N ASP A 182 18.22 -8.24 -7.64
CA ASP A 182 17.31 -8.69 -6.58
C ASP A 182 16.68 -10.03 -6.95
N PHE A 183 16.56 -10.91 -5.97
CA PHE A 183 16.02 -12.25 -6.16
C PHE A 183 15.03 -12.59 -5.04
N CYS A 184 13.96 -13.30 -5.37
CA CYS A 184 13.18 -14.03 -4.38
C CYS A 184 13.66 -15.47 -4.27
N TYR A 185 13.62 -16.03 -3.07
CA TYR A 185 13.86 -17.46 -2.85
C TYR A 185 12.52 -18.15 -2.59
N CYS A 186 12.19 -19.10 -3.45
CA CYS A 186 10.87 -19.72 -3.50
C CYS A 186 10.98 -21.23 -3.76
N THR A 187 9.88 -21.98 -3.53
CA THR A 187 9.88 -23.43 -3.77
C THR A 187 10.05 -23.75 -5.25
N GLU A 188 10.40 -24.99 -5.58
CA GLU A 188 10.52 -25.45 -6.97
C GLU A 188 9.26 -25.15 -7.80
N GLU A 189 8.08 -25.44 -7.24
CA GLU A 189 6.80 -25.22 -7.90
C GLU A 189 6.58 -23.73 -8.22
N GLU A 190 6.89 -22.86 -7.26
CA GLU A 190 6.73 -21.42 -7.39
C GLU A 190 7.77 -20.82 -8.34
N TYR A 191 9.01 -21.34 -8.34
CA TYR A 191 10.07 -20.99 -9.27
C TYR A 191 9.66 -21.27 -10.72
N CYS A 192 9.19 -22.50 -10.99
CA CYS A 192 8.69 -22.90 -12.31
C CYS A 192 7.53 -21.99 -12.77
N ARG A 193 6.56 -21.73 -11.88
CA ARG A 193 5.41 -20.88 -12.18
C ARG A 193 5.82 -19.44 -12.50
N ARG A 194 6.76 -18.86 -11.74
CA ARG A 194 7.29 -17.52 -12.03
C ARG A 194 8.06 -17.48 -13.35
N GLY A 195 8.79 -18.54 -13.68
CA GLY A 195 9.46 -18.70 -14.97
C GLY A 195 8.47 -18.63 -16.14
N GLU A 196 7.41 -19.44 -16.07
CA GLU A 196 6.35 -19.50 -17.09
C GLU A 196 5.68 -18.12 -17.27
N LEU A 197 5.34 -17.43 -16.18
CA LEU A 197 4.69 -16.12 -16.25
C LEU A 197 5.60 -15.06 -16.89
N ARG A 198 6.93 -15.09 -16.61
CA ARG A 198 7.88 -14.18 -17.26
C ARG A 198 7.99 -14.45 -18.75
N GLU A 199 8.03 -15.71 -19.17
CA GLU A 199 8.07 -16.07 -20.59
C GLU A 199 6.78 -15.65 -21.30
N ARG A 200 5.62 -15.85 -20.67
CA ARG A 200 4.32 -15.41 -21.20
C ARG A 200 4.21 -13.89 -21.29
N LEU A 201 4.73 -13.15 -20.31
CA LEU A 201 4.83 -11.69 -20.37
C LEU A 201 5.79 -11.24 -21.48
N GLY A 202 6.97 -11.86 -21.56
CA GLY A 202 7.99 -11.52 -22.56
C GLY A 202 7.58 -11.83 -24.00
N SER A 203 6.78 -12.89 -24.20
CA SER A 203 6.17 -13.22 -25.49
C SER A 203 4.90 -12.42 -25.81
N GLY A 204 4.40 -11.63 -24.86
CA GLY A 204 3.15 -10.87 -25.00
C GLY A 204 1.88 -11.73 -24.92
N ALA A 205 1.99 -13.00 -24.53
CA ALA A 205 0.84 -13.91 -24.34
C ALA A 205 -0.05 -13.49 -23.17
N ILE A 206 0.51 -12.76 -22.20
CA ILE A 206 -0.22 -12.05 -21.14
C ILE A 206 0.31 -10.61 -21.05
N SER A 207 -0.52 -9.67 -20.62
CA SER A 207 -0.17 -8.24 -20.58
C SER A 207 -0.36 -7.65 -19.19
N THR A 208 0.57 -6.78 -18.80
CA THR A 208 0.48 -5.97 -17.57
C THR A 208 -0.54 -4.84 -17.68
N ILE A 209 -0.95 -4.51 -18.90
CA ILE A 209 -2.09 -3.65 -19.16
C ILE A 209 -3.32 -4.57 -19.12
N PRO A 210 -4.36 -4.27 -18.33
CA PRO A 210 -5.59 -5.04 -18.38
C PRO A 210 -6.17 -4.97 -19.80
N VAL A 211 -5.96 -6.03 -20.57
CA VAL A 211 -6.55 -6.20 -21.90
C VAL A 211 -7.95 -6.73 -21.67
N PHE A 212 -8.94 -5.88 -21.87
CA PHE A 212 -10.31 -6.33 -22.00
C PHE A 212 -10.41 -7.11 -23.32
N VAL A 213 -10.39 -8.44 -23.22
CA VAL A 213 -10.69 -9.31 -24.36
C VAL A 213 -12.20 -9.54 -24.35
N PRO A 214 -12.97 -8.90 -25.25
CA PRO A 214 -14.37 -9.26 -25.42
C PRO A 214 -14.48 -10.73 -25.87
N ASP A 215 -15.50 -11.45 -25.40
CA ASP A 215 -15.75 -12.88 -25.70
C ASP A 215 -15.92 -13.24 -27.20
N LYS A 216 -15.82 -12.25 -28.10
CA LYS A 216 -15.74 -12.43 -29.56
C LYS A 216 -14.78 -11.41 -30.16
N PRO A 217 -13.92 -11.80 -31.12
CA PRO A 217 -13.17 -10.81 -31.89
C PRO A 217 -14.15 -9.93 -32.68
N LEU A 218 -14.03 -8.62 -32.53
CA LEU A 218 -14.63 -7.67 -33.45
C LEU A 218 -13.85 -7.74 -34.78
N PRO A 219 -14.53 -7.68 -35.94
CA PRO A 219 -13.87 -7.76 -37.23
C PRO A 219 -12.92 -6.57 -37.41
N GLU A 220 -11.77 -6.81 -38.04
CA GLU A 220 -10.86 -5.74 -38.42
C GLU A 220 -11.52 -4.77 -39.41
N PRO A 221 -11.19 -3.46 -39.37
CA PRO A 221 -11.74 -2.50 -40.30
C PRO A 221 -11.17 -2.76 -41.69
N ALA A 222 -12.05 -2.95 -42.69
CA ALA A 222 -11.66 -2.90 -44.08
C ALA A 222 -11.18 -1.47 -44.40
N ASP A 223 -9.92 -1.32 -44.79
CA ASP A 223 -9.50 -0.18 -45.59
C ASP A 223 -10.21 -0.28 -46.94
N ALA A 224 -11.17 0.61 -47.13
CA ALA A 224 -11.86 0.79 -48.38
C ALA A 224 -10.93 1.56 -49.33
N GLN A 225 -10.12 0.85 -50.11
CA GLN A 225 -9.67 1.17 -51.48
C GLN A 225 -8.31 0.53 -51.80
N GLU A 226 -8.27 -0.80 -51.90
CA GLU A 226 -7.46 -1.51 -52.91
C GLU A 226 -8.35 -2.68 -53.38
N GLU A 227 -9.07 -2.49 -54.48
CA GLU A 227 -8.71 -3.12 -55.77
C GLU A 227 -8.95 -4.64 -55.74
N GLU A 228 -10.20 -5.11 -55.74
CA GLU A 228 -11.02 -5.34 -56.95
C GLU A 228 -10.35 -6.16 -58.09
N ARG A 229 -9.15 -6.75 -57.91
CA ARG A 229 -8.44 -7.33 -59.07
C ARG A 229 -7.62 -8.61 -58.89
N ALA A 230 -7.54 -9.19 -57.70
CA ALA A 230 -6.82 -10.44 -57.54
C ALA A 230 -7.70 -11.45 -56.81
N GLN A 231 -7.78 -12.66 -57.37
CA GLN A 231 -8.22 -13.89 -56.71
C GLN A 231 -9.72 -14.18 -56.79
N GLU A 232 -10.28 -13.99 -57.98
CA GLU A 232 -11.18 -14.98 -58.59
C GLU A 232 -10.39 -16.29 -58.83
N GLU A 233 -10.15 -17.10 -57.80
CA GLU A 233 -9.80 -18.54 -57.88
C GLU A 233 -9.35 -19.04 -56.50
N ALA A 234 -10.21 -19.80 -55.84
CA ALA A 234 -9.90 -21.02 -55.06
C ALA A 234 -10.94 -21.20 -53.93
N LEU A 235 -11.77 -22.24 -54.07
CA LEU A 235 -12.64 -22.74 -53.01
C LEU A 235 -11.81 -23.24 -51.80
N PRO A 236 -12.21 -22.98 -50.55
CA PRO A 236 -11.55 -23.56 -49.39
C PRO A 236 -12.07 -24.97 -49.05
N PRO A 237 -11.25 -25.83 -48.43
CA PRO A 237 -11.60 -27.20 -48.06
C PRO A 237 -12.40 -27.24 -46.73
N VAL A 238 -13.27 -28.25 -46.62
CA VAL A 238 -14.10 -28.54 -45.45
C VAL A 238 -13.27 -29.26 -44.38
N LEU A 239 -13.25 -28.75 -43.14
CA LEU A 239 -12.67 -29.42 -41.96
C LEU A 239 -13.49 -29.15 -40.67
N PRO A 240 -13.33 -30.00 -39.63
CA PRO A 240 -14.43 -30.73 -38.99
C PRO A 240 -15.00 -30.04 -37.75
N GLN A 241 -16.20 -30.48 -37.33
CA GLN A 241 -16.87 -29.94 -36.14
C GLN A 241 -16.24 -30.42 -34.82
N PRO A 242 -16.24 -29.58 -33.76
CA PRO A 242 -15.68 -29.93 -32.46
C PRO A 242 -16.61 -30.85 -31.66
N GLN A 243 -16.01 -31.76 -30.88
CA GLN A 243 -16.69 -32.72 -30.02
C GLN A 243 -17.24 -32.05 -28.74
N GLU A 244 -18.49 -32.36 -28.41
CA GLU A 244 -19.17 -31.97 -27.18
C GLU A 244 -18.72 -32.85 -26.00
N ILE A 245 -18.32 -32.24 -24.89
CA ILE A 245 -18.04 -32.95 -23.64
C ILE A 245 -19.36 -33.08 -22.87
N ALA A 246 -19.70 -34.31 -22.45
CA ALA A 246 -20.97 -34.61 -21.80
C ALA A 246 -21.02 -34.05 -20.37
N VAL A 247 -22.20 -33.52 -20.00
CA VAL A 247 -22.51 -32.93 -18.68
C VAL A 247 -22.18 -33.88 -17.50
N SER A 248 -22.12 -35.18 -17.75
CA SER A 248 -21.70 -36.19 -16.77
C SER A 248 -20.29 -35.96 -16.24
N ASP A 249 -19.35 -35.55 -17.09
CA ASP A 249 -17.94 -35.38 -16.72
C ASP A 249 -17.73 -34.13 -15.87
N LEU A 250 -18.61 -33.13 -16.03
CA LEU A 250 -18.60 -31.90 -15.24
C LEU A 250 -19.15 -32.15 -13.83
N MET A 251 -20.18 -33.00 -13.70
CA MET A 251 -20.78 -33.34 -12.40
C MET A 251 -19.83 -34.18 -11.54
N GLU A 252 -19.03 -35.06 -12.14
CA GLU A 252 -18.05 -35.87 -11.43
C GLU A 252 -16.87 -35.02 -10.88
N GLN A 253 -16.51 -33.95 -11.58
CA GLN A 253 -15.49 -32.99 -11.14
C GLN A 253 -15.97 -32.12 -9.96
N ILE A 254 -17.25 -31.77 -9.92
CA ILE A 254 -17.87 -31.03 -8.82
C ILE A 254 -17.92 -31.89 -7.55
N GLN A 255 -18.31 -33.16 -7.68
CA GLN A 255 -18.35 -34.12 -6.57
C GLN A 255 -16.98 -34.29 -5.89
N LYS A 256 -15.90 -34.37 -6.68
CA LYS A 256 -14.51 -34.46 -6.18
C LYS A 256 -14.02 -33.20 -5.47
N MET A 257 -14.57 -32.03 -5.81
CA MET A 257 -14.27 -30.77 -5.12
C MET A 257 -14.99 -30.65 -3.78
N GLU A 258 -16.24 -31.13 -3.69
CA GLU A 258 -17.02 -31.10 -2.45
C GLU A 258 -16.43 -32.01 -1.36
N GLU A 259 -15.93 -33.20 -1.74
CA GLU A 259 -15.21 -34.10 -0.82
C GLU A 259 -13.91 -33.51 -0.29
N LYS A 260 -13.15 -32.80 -1.14
CA LYS A 260 -11.88 -32.15 -0.77
C LYS A 260 -12.07 -30.96 0.18
N LEU A 261 -13.24 -30.33 0.17
CA LEU A 261 -13.55 -29.17 1.01
C LEU A 261 -14.22 -29.54 2.34
N GLY A 262 -14.53 -30.83 2.58
CA GLY A 262 -15.13 -31.29 3.83
C GLY A 262 -16.52 -30.71 4.13
N VAL A 263 -17.20 -30.16 3.13
CA VAL A 263 -18.53 -29.56 3.28
C VAL A 263 -19.59 -30.60 2.96
N VAL A 264 -20.07 -31.31 3.99
CA VAL A 264 -21.34 -32.03 3.90
C VAL A 264 -22.46 -31.01 4.08
N ARG A 265 -23.19 -30.68 3.02
CA ARG A 265 -24.43 -29.90 3.11
C ARG A 265 -25.47 -30.71 3.89
N GLY A 266 -25.79 -30.26 5.10
CA GLY A 266 -26.99 -30.74 5.81
C GLY A 266 -26.93 -30.65 7.32
N ARG A 267 -27.17 -29.44 7.86
CA ARG A 267 -27.83 -29.09 9.15
C ARG A 267 -27.17 -27.88 9.81
N LEU A 268 -27.62 -26.70 9.43
CA LEU A 268 -27.59 -25.53 10.30
C LEU A 268 -28.90 -24.76 10.07
N CYS A 269 -29.94 -25.13 10.82
CA CYS A 269 -31.11 -24.32 11.15
C CYS A 269 -31.97 -25.11 12.17
N ALA A 270 -31.76 -24.86 13.47
CA ALA A 270 -32.55 -25.23 14.67
C ALA A 270 -31.53 -25.29 15.84
N GLU A 271 -31.51 -24.49 16.91
CA GLU A 271 -32.52 -23.72 17.65
C GLU A 271 -31.79 -22.61 18.46
N PRO A 272 -32.45 -21.47 18.77
CA PRO A 272 -31.89 -20.42 19.59
C PRO A 272 -32.29 -20.57 21.07
N GLU A 273 -31.99 -21.69 21.73
CA GLU A 273 -32.20 -21.82 23.18
C GLU A 273 -31.13 -22.70 23.83
N LYS A 274 -30.16 -22.06 24.50
CA LYS A 274 -29.44 -22.49 25.72
C LYS A 274 -28.23 -21.60 25.98
N MET A 275 -28.49 -20.39 26.49
CA MET A 275 -27.67 -19.85 27.57
C MET A 275 -28.00 -20.63 28.85
N GLN A 276 -27.02 -20.67 29.77
CA GLN A 276 -27.06 -21.20 31.14
C GLN A 276 -26.59 -22.66 31.31
N ASN A 277 -25.29 -22.83 31.61
CA ASN A 277 -24.81 -23.28 32.93
C ASN A 277 -23.28 -23.54 32.92
N PHE A 278 -22.57 -22.93 33.86
CA PHE A 278 -21.14 -23.14 34.14
C PHE A 278 -20.87 -24.57 34.67
N PRO A 279 -19.60 -25.01 34.62
CA PRO A 279 -18.95 -25.31 35.89
C PRO A 279 -17.59 -24.61 36.06
N LYS A 280 -17.37 -24.12 37.29
CA LYS A 280 -16.08 -23.66 37.82
C LYS A 280 -15.14 -24.86 38.03
N LYS A 281 -13.86 -24.69 37.73
CA LYS A 281 -12.73 -25.45 38.32
C LYS A 281 -11.55 -24.48 38.41
N GLU A 282 -11.29 -23.98 39.61
CA GLU A 282 -10.42 -24.53 40.66
C GLU A 282 -8.95 -24.13 40.47
N SER A 283 -8.53 -23.29 41.41
CA SER A 283 -7.22 -22.73 41.63
C SER A 283 -6.28 -23.81 42.17
N THR A 284 -5.13 -23.99 41.54
CA THR A 284 -3.95 -24.60 42.17
C THR A 284 -2.74 -23.72 41.88
N GLN A 285 -2.42 -22.83 42.81
CA GLN A 285 -1.09 -22.27 42.96
C GLN A 285 -0.21 -23.29 43.70
N PRO A 286 1.06 -23.51 43.32
CA PRO A 286 2.00 -24.24 44.15
C PRO A 286 2.60 -23.34 45.24
N ASP A 287 2.84 -23.95 46.40
CA ASP A 287 3.37 -23.37 47.63
C ASP A 287 4.78 -22.76 47.46
N VAL A 288 4.97 -21.55 47.99
CA VAL A 288 6.28 -20.91 48.20
C VAL A 288 6.49 -20.71 49.71
N PRO A 289 7.63 -21.15 50.29
CA PRO A 289 7.85 -21.06 51.73
C PRO A 289 8.15 -19.62 52.19
N LYS A 290 7.63 -19.28 53.38
CA LYS A 290 7.86 -18.01 54.09
C LYS A 290 9.25 -17.95 54.72
N LEU A 291 9.92 -16.80 54.57
CA LEU A 291 10.93 -16.30 55.51
C LEU A 291 10.77 -14.78 55.68
N ALA A 292 11.11 -14.31 56.88
CA ALA A 292 10.58 -13.14 57.58
C ALA A 292 11.50 -11.91 57.60
N GLY A 293 10.88 -10.71 57.79
CA GLY A 293 11.41 -9.45 58.39
C GLY A 293 12.57 -8.74 57.66
N GLU A 294 12.73 -7.41 57.58
CA GLU A 294 12.07 -6.22 58.13
C GLU A 294 12.67 -4.96 57.38
N PRO A 295 12.44 -3.65 57.71
CA PRO A 295 11.97 -2.64 56.74
C PRO A 295 12.91 -1.44 56.42
N ARG A 296 12.41 -0.53 55.55
CA ARG A 296 12.85 0.86 55.18
C ARG A 296 13.67 0.93 53.87
N SER A 297 13.49 1.86 52.92
CA SER A 297 13.05 3.27 52.91
C SER A 297 12.65 3.74 51.48
N LYS A 298 11.87 4.83 51.37
CA LYS A 298 11.64 5.70 50.18
C LYS A 298 12.41 7.03 50.40
N PRO A 299 12.58 8.00 49.45
CA PRO A 299 12.26 8.14 47.99
C PRO A 299 13.49 8.73 47.21
N PRO A 300 13.43 9.58 46.13
CA PRO A 300 12.46 9.86 45.04
C PRO A 300 13.08 9.70 43.60
N GLY A 301 12.30 9.52 42.52
CA GLY A 301 11.84 10.63 41.68
C GLY A 301 12.15 10.42 40.19
N GLY A 302 11.36 9.58 39.51
CA GLY A 302 11.44 9.38 38.06
C GLY A 302 10.26 10.04 37.33
N ARG A 303 10.57 10.98 36.43
CA ARG A 303 9.60 11.64 35.53
C ARG A 303 8.81 10.59 34.75
N ALA A 304 7.48 10.68 34.82
CA ALA A 304 6.57 9.85 34.04
C ALA A 304 6.69 10.19 32.54
N ALA A 305 6.96 9.19 31.72
CA ALA A 305 6.89 9.26 30.27
C ALA A 305 5.42 9.38 29.83
N ALA A 306 5.10 10.40 29.03
CA ALA A 306 3.80 10.53 28.39
C ALA A 306 3.60 9.42 27.35
N ARG A 307 2.51 8.67 27.49
CA ARG A 307 2.08 7.60 26.59
C ARG A 307 1.21 8.20 25.48
N TYR A 308 1.58 8.00 24.22
CA TYR A 308 0.62 8.11 23.13
C TYR A 308 -0.15 6.78 23.05
N THR A 309 -1.47 6.82 23.21
CA THR A 309 -2.37 5.70 22.91
C THR A 309 -3.14 6.03 21.64
N VAL A 310 -3.17 5.10 20.69
CA VAL A 310 -3.99 5.19 19.47
C VAL A 310 -5.39 4.69 19.81
N ALA A 311 -6.42 5.41 19.34
CA ALA A 311 -7.81 4.99 19.55
C ALA A 311 -8.07 3.64 18.87
N LYS A 312 -8.70 2.71 19.60
CA LYS A 312 -9.16 1.42 19.05
C LYS A 312 -10.67 1.46 18.84
N ARG A 313 -11.12 0.84 17.75
CA ARG A 313 -12.53 0.63 17.43
C ARG A 313 -13.03 -0.61 18.19
N GLY A 314 -14.09 -0.46 18.97
CA GLY A 314 -14.77 -1.58 19.63
C GLY A 314 -15.61 -2.41 18.66
N ALA A 315 -16.03 -3.60 19.08
CA ALA A 315 -16.89 -4.49 18.30
C ALA A 315 -18.31 -3.91 18.04
N ASP A 316 -18.67 -2.81 18.70
CA ASP A 316 -19.87 -2.01 18.47
C ASP A 316 -19.70 -0.93 17.39
N GLY A 317 -18.51 -0.82 16.78
CA GLY A 317 -18.19 0.20 15.78
C GLY A 317 -17.84 1.58 16.35
N ALA A 318 -17.90 1.77 17.67
CA ALA A 318 -17.55 3.04 18.30
C ALA A 318 -16.03 3.19 18.42
N VAL A 319 -15.50 4.37 18.05
CA VAL A 319 -14.11 4.75 18.29
C VAL A 319 -14.03 5.37 19.68
N ARG A 320 -13.35 4.72 20.62
CA ARG A 320 -13.16 5.24 21.98
C ARG A 320 -11.66 5.39 22.26
N ALA A 321 -11.27 6.55 22.77
CA ALA A 321 -9.96 6.74 23.38
C ALA A 321 -10.04 6.26 24.83
N PRO A 322 -9.23 5.28 25.28
CA PRO A 322 -9.20 4.90 26.69
C PRO A 322 -8.53 6.04 27.48
N GLY A 323 -9.29 6.76 28.31
CA GLY A 323 -8.75 7.81 29.19
C GLY A 323 -9.68 8.99 29.51
N LEU A 324 -10.83 9.13 28.86
CA LEU A 324 -11.78 10.23 29.12
C LEU A 324 -13.08 9.71 29.77
N CYS A 325 -12.94 8.99 30.88
CA CYS A 325 -14.02 8.81 31.85
C CYS A 325 -13.42 8.90 33.24
N SER A 326 -13.36 10.09 33.82
CA SER A 326 -13.35 10.21 35.28
C SER A 326 -14.43 11.20 35.66
N GLY A 327 -15.37 10.71 36.47
CA GLY A 327 -16.31 11.55 37.19
C GLY A 327 -15.59 12.65 37.95
N VAL A 328 -16.29 13.77 38.10
CA VAL A 328 -15.86 14.96 38.82
C VAL A 328 -15.49 14.58 40.25
N HIS A 329 -14.20 14.55 40.55
CA HIS A 329 -13.70 14.72 41.91
C HIS A 329 -13.30 16.19 42.06
N PRO A 330 -13.74 16.91 43.10
CA PRO A 330 -13.29 18.27 43.34
C PRO A 330 -11.80 18.24 43.74
N VAL A 331 -10.95 18.71 42.84
CA VAL A 331 -9.50 18.86 43.09
C VAL A 331 -9.28 20.21 43.80
N PRO A 332 -8.47 20.27 44.87
CA PRO A 332 -8.15 21.52 45.57
C PRO A 332 -7.34 22.48 44.67
N PRO A 333 -7.42 23.80 44.87
CA PRO A 333 -6.86 24.78 43.96
C PRO A 333 -5.39 25.05 44.28
N GLU A 334 -4.45 24.19 43.87
CA GLU A 334 -3.02 24.53 43.99
C GLU A 334 -2.12 23.71 43.05
N ALA A 335 -2.14 24.08 41.77
CA ALA A 335 -1.01 24.05 40.83
C ALA A 335 -1.51 24.55 39.47
N ALA A 336 -1.51 25.87 39.27
CA ALA A 336 -1.64 26.41 37.93
C ALA A 336 -0.44 25.92 37.11
N GLU A 337 -0.67 25.06 36.11
CA GLU A 337 0.35 24.74 35.11
C GLU A 337 0.87 26.05 34.52
N GLU A 338 2.15 26.36 34.74
CA GLU A 338 2.78 27.52 34.12
C GLU A 338 2.69 27.38 32.59
N ILE A 339 1.89 28.25 31.98
CA ILE A 339 1.81 28.34 30.52
C ILE A 339 3.24 28.65 30.02
N PRO A 340 3.87 27.79 29.20
CA PRO A 340 5.22 28.02 28.72
C PRO A 340 5.30 29.38 28.02
N ARG A 341 6.34 30.17 28.28
CA ARG A 341 6.50 31.49 27.65
C ARG A 341 6.89 31.34 26.18
N ALA A 342 6.29 32.17 25.32
CA ALA A 342 6.61 32.22 23.91
C ALA A 342 8.08 32.65 23.70
N VAL A 343 8.77 31.95 22.79
CA VAL A 343 10.19 32.20 22.48
C VAL A 343 10.34 33.29 21.42
N GLN A 344 9.35 33.46 20.54
CA GLN A 344 9.37 34.49 19.50
C GLN A 344 7.96 34.99 19.17
N SER A 345 7.83 36.28 18.84
CA SER A 345 6.61 36.86 18.28
C SER A 345 6.74 36.97 16.76
N ILE A 346 5.79 36.42 16.03
CA ILE A 346 5.71 36.43 14.57
C ILE A 346 4.71 37.51 14.15
N VAL A 347 5.17 38.57 13.50
CA VAL A 347 4.28 39.61 12.99
C VAL A 347 3.76 39.18 11.62
N ILE A 348 2.46 38.93 11.53
CA ILE A 348 1.77 38.56 10.28
C ILE A 348 1.24 39.81 9.57
N SER A 349 0.69 40.75 10.33
CA SER A 349 0.19 42.04 9.83
C SER A 349 0.32 43.12 10.92
N GLN A 350 -0.17 44.34 10.63
CA GLN A 350 -0.26 45.41 11.63
C GLN A 350 -1.11 45.03 12.85
N THR A 351 -2.05 44.09 12.69
CA THR A 351 -3.01 43.68 13.71
C THR A 351 -2.85 42.22 14.15
N GLU A 352 -2.19 41.37 13.36
CA GLU A 352 -2.00 39.95 13.65
C GLU A 352 -0.56 39.64 14.06
N ARG A 353 -0.40 39.17 15.30
CA ARG A 353 0.87 38.64 15.82
C ARG A 353 0.66 37.25 16.38
N TYR A 354 1.43 36.29 15.89
CA TYR A 354 1.42 34.91 16.38
C TYR A 354 2.55 34.72 17.39
N ARG A 355 2.38 33.80 18.33
CA ARG A 355 3.41 33.41 19.29
C ARG A 355 4.02 32.09 18.87
N TYR A 356 5.34 31.97 18.95
CA TYR A 356 6.07 30.75 18.63
C TYR A 356 6.64 30.13 19.90
N PHE A 357 6.49 28.81 20.01
CA PHE A 357 6.99 27.97 21.07
C PHE A 357 7.78 26.83 20.42
N GLY A 358 9.09 26.82 20.58
CA GLY A 358 9.94 25.81 19.97
C GLY A 358 11.39 26.25 19.86
N GLU A 359 12.17 25.47 19.12
CA GLU A 359 13.60 25.73 18.94
C GLU A 359 13.83 26.95 18.03
N VAL A 360 14.88 27.70 18.35
CA VAL A 360 15.33 28.88 17.58
C VAL A 360 16.83 28.72 17.35
N LEU A 361 17.25 28.82 16.09
CA LEU A 361 18.65 28.80 15.67
C LEU A 361 18.94 30.11 14.92
N ASP A 362 19.95 30.86 15.36
CA ASP A 362 20.34 32.16 14.79
C ASP A 362 19.17 33.17 14.71
N GLY A 363 18.29 33.19 15.72
CA GLY A 363 17.11 34.07 15.75
C GLY A 363 15.97 33.64 14.82
N LEU A 364 16.11 32.52 14.11
CA LEU A 364 15.11 31.95 13.22
C LEU A 364 14.52 30.68 13.81
N ARG A 365 13.21 30.46 13.59
CA ARG A 365 12.52 29.22 13.95
C ARG A 365 13.24 28.03 13.33
N HIS A 366 13.57 27.02 14.12
CA HIS A 366 14.25 25.81 13.69
C HIS A 366 13.70 24.61 14.46
N GLY A 367 13.93 23.38 14.01
CA GLY A 367 13.51 22.18 14.73
C GLY A 367 12.00 22.07 14.89
N ARG A 368 11.53 21.40 15.94
CA ARG A 368 10.09 21.29 16.23
C ARG A 368 9.58 22.55 16.94
N GLY A 369 8.38 22.99 16.54
CA GLY A 369 7.71 24.08 17.23
C GLY A 369 6.23 24.23 16.88
N ARG A 370 5.56 24.98 17.73
CA ARG A 370 4.15 25.34 17.64
C ARG A 370 4.01 26.84 17.51
N THR A 371 3.17 27.29 16.59
CA THR A 371 2.74 28.67 16.45
C THR A 371 1.30 28.80 16.87
N GLU A 372 1.04 29.82 17.68
CA GLU A 372 -0.25 30.10 18.28
C GLU A 372 -0.76 31.45 17.78
N MET A 373 -2.04 31.49 17.48
CA MET A 373 -2.79 32.66 17.06
C MET A 373 -3.11 33.56 18.28
N PRO A 374 -3.54 34.82 18.08
CA PRO A 374 -3.89 35.71 19.19
C PRO A 374 -4.98 35.15 20.12
N ASP A 375 -5.87 34.31 19.59
CA ASP A 375 -6.97 33.66 20.31
C ASP A 375 -6.54 32.39 21.07
N GLY A 376 -5.24 32.07 21.10
CA GLY A 376 -4.70 30.90 21.79
C GLY A 376 -4.75 29.61 20.99
N LYS A 377 -5.34 29.61 19.79
CA LYS A 377 -5.42 28.41 18.94
C LYS A 377 -4.11 28.17 18.19
N THR A 378 -3.82 26.92 17.88
CA THR A 378 -2.67 26.57 17.03
C THR A 378 -2.89 27.06 15.60
N ALA A 379 -1.92 27.76 15.02
CA ALA A 379 -1.85 28.03 13.58
C ALA A 379 -1.07 26.93 12.84
N TYR A 380 0.05 26.50 13.41
CA TYR A 380 0.90 25.45 12.87
C TYR A 380 1.64 24.73 13.99
N GLU A 381 1.82 23.43 13.85
CA GLU A 381 2.67 22.60 14.69
C GLU A 381 3.45 21.63 13.80
N GLY A 382 4.77 21.64 13.92
CA GLY A 382 5.61 20.81 13.06
C GLY A 382 7.04 21.29 13.04
N THR A 383 7.77 20.88 12.01
CA THR A 383 9.18 21.22 11.86
C THR A 383 9.38 22.53 11.09
N TYR A 384 10.41 23.26 11.50
CA TYR A 384 10.90 24.49 10.88
C TYR A 384 12.37 24.32 10.51
N SER A 385 12.78 24.91 9.40
CA SER A 385 14.17 25.08 9.00
C SER A 385 14.41 26.54 8.59
N ARG A 386 15.28 27.23 9.35
CA ARG A 386 15.70 28.62 9.10
C ARG A 386 14.53 29.56 8.86
N GLY A 387 13.55 29.50 9.75
CA GLY A 387 12.38 30.37 9.76
C GLY A 387 11.23 29.90 8.88
N ARG A 388 11.40 28.87 8.05
CA ARG A 388 10.36 28.34 7.14
C ARG A 388 9.85 26.99 7.62
N ARG A 389 8.58 26.67 7.36
CA ARG A 389 8.04 25.32 7.56
C ARG A 389 8.72 24.36 6.59
N ASP A 390 9.31 23.30 7.12
CA ASP A 390 10.09 22.33 6.35
C ASP A 390 10.11 20.99 7.10
N GLY A 391 9.75 19.90 6.44
CA GLY A 391 9.50 18.58 7.06
C GLY A 391 8.02 18.32 7.35
N LEU A 392 7.69 17.54 8.38
CA LEU A 392 6.31 17.18 8.69
C LEU A 392 5.63 18.21 9.60
N GLY A 393 4.38 18.55 9.30
CA GLY A 393 3.62 19.50 10.12
C GLY A 393 2.12 19.53 9.83
N ALA A 394 1.39 20.01 10.83
CA ALA A 394 -0.04 20.27 10.80
C ALA A 394 -0.29 21.78 10.81
N TYR A 395 -1.06 22.27 9.83
CA TYR A 395 -1.52 23.64 9.72
C TYR A 395 -3.02 23.71 9.96
N TYR A 396 -3.45 24.75 10.65
CA TYR A 396 -4.83 24.92 11.11
C TYR A 396 -5.40 26.23 10.59
N TYR A 397 -6.70 26.24 10.35
CA TYR A 397 -7.45 27.46 10.08
C TYR A 397 -7.55 28.35 11.32
N LYS A 398 -7.88 29.62 11.13
CA LYS A 398 -8.22 30.55 12.23
C LYS A 398 -9.38 30.04 13.12
N THR A 399 -10.21 29.16 12.57
CA THR A 399 -11.26 28.49 13.32
C THR A 399 -10.72 27.50 14.35
N GLY A 400 -9.48 27.03 14.21
CA GLY A 400 -8.88 25.92 14.96
C GLY A 400 -9.04 24.56 14.28
N ARG A 401 -9.79 24.48 13.17
CA ARG A 401 -9.93 23.24 12.40
C ARG A 401 -8.65 22.94 11.66
N LEU A 402 -8.31 21.64 11.57
CA LEU A 402 -7.16 21.18 10.78
C LEU A 402 -7.38 21.58 9.31
N CYS A 403 -6.36 22.21 8.72
CA CYS A 403 -6.36 22.62 7.31
C CYS A 403 -5.50 21.67 6.47
N TYR A 404 -4.35 21.27 7.00
CA TYR A 404 -3.44 20.38 6.31
C TYR A 404 -2.57 19.63 7.32
N ALA A 405 -2.32 18.35 7.08
CA ALA A 405 -1.32 17.57 7.78
C ALA A 405 -0.48 16.81 6.74
N GLY A 406 0.83 17.00 6.73
CA GLY A 406 1.70 16.38 5.75
C GLY A 406 3.06 17.03 5.67
N ALA A 407 3.75 16.78 4.55
CA ALA A 407 5.07 17.32 4.32
C ALA A 407 5.05 18.77 3.80
N TRP A 408 6.05 19.53 4.25
CA TRP A 408 6.29 20.93 3.97
C TRP A 408 7.70 21.08 3.44
N ARG A 409 7.87 22.03 2.51
CA ARG A 409 9.19 22.45 2.02
C ARG A 409 9.15 23.93 1.75
N ASN A 410 10.02 24.70 2.40
CA ASN A 410 10.09 26.15 2.24
C ASN A 410 8.71 26.87 2.33
N ASP A 411 7.95 26.61 3.39
CA ASP A 411 6.61 27.16 3.65
C ASP A 411 5.48 26.73 2.71
N ARG A 412 5.74 25.79 1.79
CA ARG A 412 4.74 25.23 0.88
C ARG A 412 4.46 23.77 1.21
N ARG A 413 3.21 23.33 1.00
CA ARG A 413 2.84 21.91 1.04
C ARG A 413 3.52 21.17 -0.10
N GLU A 414 4.17 20.05 0.22
CA GLU A 414 4.99 19.28 -0.70
C GLU A 414 5.02 17.81 -0.29
N GLY A 415 4.96 16.87 -1.23
CA GLY A 415 4.97 15.45 -0.94
C GLY A 415 3.62 14.94 -0.44
N ALA A 416 3.62 13.87 0.36
CA ALA A 416 2.40 13.26 0.86
C ALA A 416 1.71 14.13 1.92
N GLY A 417 0.39 14.24 1.85
CA GLY A 417 -0.38 14.92 2.89
C GLY A 417 -1.89 14.87 2.69
N VAL A 418 -2.58 15.28 3.74
CA VAL A 418 -4.04 15.36 3.81
C VAL A 418 -4.45 16.81 4.00
N GLY A 419 -5.21 17.36 3.07
CA GLY A 419 -5.77 18.70 3.13
C GLY A 419 -7.27 18.67 3.37
N PHE A 420 -7.75 19.54 4.23
CA PHE A 420 -9.15 19.63 4.65
C PHE A 420 -9.74 20.92 4.11
N ARG A 421 -11.01 20.91 3.71
CA ARG A 421 -11.72 22.15 3.37
C ARG A 421 -12.07 22.94 4.65
N PRO A 422 -12.16 24.29 4.60
CA PRO A 422 -12.48 25.12 5.77
C PRO A 422 -13.84 24.79 6.41
N ASP A 423 -14.81 24.39 5.59
CA ASP A 423 -16.15 23.96 6.01
C ASP A 423 -16.15 22.60 6.74
N GLY A 424 -15.02 21.87 6.71
CA GLY A 424 -14.88 20.52 7.25
C GLY A 424 -15.55 19.44 6.40
N GLY A 425 -16.07 19.81 5.23
CA GLY A 425 -16.96 18.97 4.44
C GLY A 425 -16.29 18.14 3.36
N SER A 426 -14.98 18.14 3.24
CA SER A 426 -14.25 17.18 2.39
C SER A 426 -12.76 17.34 2.56
N LEU A 427 -12.04 16.27 2.25
CA LEU A 427 -10.59 16.24 2.31
C LEU A 427 -9.99 15.65 1.04
N TYR A 428 -8.74 16.00 0.79
CA TYR A 428 -7.90 15.39 -0.23
C TYR A 428 -6.72 14.71 0.45
N ALA A 429 -6.52 13.43 0.16
CA ALA A 429 -5.36 12.67 0.59
C ALA A 429 -4.55 12.29 -0.65
N GLY A 430 -3.27 12.69 -0.70
CA GLY A 430 -2.42 12.37 -1.84
C GLY A 430 -1.17 13.23 -1.89
N THR A 431 -0.61 13.34 -3.08
CA THR A 431 0.62 14.12 -3.29
C THR A 431 0.30 15.61 -3.48
N TRP A 432 1.22 16.45 -3.01
CA TRP A 432 1.18 17.91 -3.05
C TRP A 432 2.48 18.42 -3.69
N ARG A 433 2.36 19.48 -4.49
CA ARG A 433 3.52 20.17 -5.08
C ARG A 433 3.23 21.66 -5.10
N ASN A 434 4.08 22.46 -4.46
CA ASN A 434 3.92 23.91 -4.39
C ASN A 434 2.49 24.34 -3.99
N ASP A 435 1.98 23.82 -2.87
CA ASP A 435 0.63 24.12 -2.36
C ASP A 435 -0.54 23.64 -3.23
N ARG A 436 -0.30 22.85 -4.28
CA ARG A 436 -1.35 22.31 -5.13
C ARG A 436 -1.44 20.80 -4.99
N PRO A 437 -2.66 20.24 -4.85
CA PRO A 437 -2.89 18.82 -5.04
C PRO A 437 -2.44 18.38 -6.44
N GLY A 438 -1.71 17.28 -6.55
CA GLY A 438 -1.27 16.74 -7.82
C GLY A 438 -0.70 15.32 -7.71
N GLY A 439 -0.64 14.60 -8.82
CA GLY A 439 -0.26 13.18 -8.85
C GLY A 439 -1.44 12.29 -8.46
N SER A 440 -1.16 11.16 -7.80
CA SER A 440 -2.22 10.25 -7.33
C SER A 440 -2.81 10.71 -6.00
N GLY A 441 -4.12 10.64 -5.88
CA GLY A 441 -4.80 10.93 -4.63
C GLY A 441 -6.28 10.57 -4.62
N ALA A 442 -6.89 10.75 -3.46
CA ALA A 442 -8.30 10.53 -3.22
C ALA A 442 -8.96 11.80 -2.68
N VAL A 443 -10.19 12.05 -3.14
CA VAL A 443 -11.08 13.07 -2.60
C VAL A 443 -12.16 12.36 -1.79
N ILE A 444 -12.28 12.73 -0.53
CA ILE A 444 -13.24 12.18 0.41
C ILE A 444 -14.26 13.27 0.76
N GLY A 445 -15.54 12.93 0.67
CA GLY A 445 -16.68 13.79 0.93
C GLY A 445 -16.89 14.09 2.41
N SER A 446 -17.87 14.94 2.71
CA SER A 446 -18.24 15.34 4.08
C SER A 446 -18.78 14.18 4.90
N ASP A 447 -19.38 13.22 4.22
CA ASP A 447 -19.96 11.99 4.77
C ASP A 447 -18.92 10.89 4.97
N GLY A 448 -17.65 11.15 4.63
CA GLY A 448 -16.57 10.17 4.69
C GLY A 448 -16.51 9.23 3.50
N SER A 449 -17.42 9.36 2.53
CA SER A 449 -17.38 8.57 1.30
C SER A 449 -16.19 8.98 0.42
N VAL A 450 -15.55 8.03 -0.25
CA VAL A 450 -14.56 8.34 -1.28
C VAL A 450 -15.32 8.85 -2.49
N CYS A 451 -15.21 10.14 -2.84
CA CYS A 451 -15.86 10.69 -4.02
C CYS A 451 -15.06 10.42 -5.30
N TYR A 452 -13.73 10.34 -5.18
CA TYR A 452 -12.83 10.12 -6.30
C TYR A 452 -11.52 9.52 -5.83
N ALA A 453 -10.94 8.61 -6.62
CA ALA A 453 -9.59 8.11 -6.48
C ALA A 453 -8.93 8.02 -7.86
N GLY A 454 -7.75 8.62 -8.02
CA GLY A 454 -7.03 8.60 -9.29
C GLY A 454 -6.05 9.75 -9.44
N ALA A 455 -5.65 10.01 -10.68
CA ALA A 455 -4.75 11.11 -10.96
C ALA A 455 -5.46 12.47 -10.83
N ILE A 456 -4.72 13.45 -10.29
CA ILE A 456 -5.13 14.83 -10.08
C ILE A 456 -4.02 15.73 -10.60
N GLU A 457 -4.41 16.79 -11.28
CA GLU A 457 -3.48 17.80 -11.78
C GLU A 457 -4.05 19.19 -11.48
N ASN A 458 -3.26 20.06 -10.85
CA ASN A 458 -3.67 21.40 -10.44
C ASN A 458 -5.01 21.42 -9.66
N GLY A 459 -5.23 20.44 -8.80
CA GLY A 459 -6.46 20.31 -8.02
C GLY A 459 -7.70 19.83 -8.79
N ARG A 460 -7.57 19.40 -10.05
CA ARG A 460 -8.65 18.84 -10.87
C ARG A 460 -8.39 17.37 -11.17
N ARG A 461 -9.45 16.57 -11.32
CA ARG A 461 -9.34 15.18 -11.80
C ARG A 461 -8.68 15.16 -13.18
N HIS A 462 -7.67 14.32 -13.35
CA HIS A 462 -6.92 14.18 -14.60
C HIS A 462 -6.46 12.73 -14.77
N GLY A 463 -6.21 12.28 -16.00
CA GLY A 463 -5.69 10.93 -16.23
C GLY A 463 -6.71 9.85 -15.83
N VAL A 464 -6.26 8.66 -15.47
CA VAL A 464 -7.17 7.57 -15.10
C VAL A 464 -7.64 7.74 -13.65
N GLY A 465 -8.93 7.53 -13.42
CA GLY A 465 -9.50 7.58 -12.08
C GLY A 465 -10.93 7.05 -12.00
N ALA A 466 -11.33 6.70 -10.78
CA ALA A 466 -12.66 6.25 -10.42
C ALA A 466 -13.37 7.34 -9.61
N SER A 467 -14.61 7.68 -9.98
CA SER A 467 -15.48 8.57 -9.22
C SER A 467 -16.64 7.76 -8.65
N PHE A 468 -16.95 7.95 -7.37
CA PHE A 468 -18.07 7.30 -6.72
C PHE A 468 -19.11 8.34 -6.31
N HIS A 469 -20.37 8.08 -6.65
CA HIS A 469 -21.49 8.95 -6.33
C HIS A 469 -22.25 8.38 -5.14
N ALA A 470 -21.99 8.91 -3.95
CA ALA A 470 -22.52 8.33 -2.71
C ALA A 470 -24.05 8.31 -2.61
N LYS A 471 -24.77 9.15 -3.37
CA LYS A 471 -26.25 9.21 -3.30
C LYS A 471 -26.93 7.99 -3.92
N ASP A 472 -26.37 7.45 -4.99
CA ASP A 472 -26.95 6.33 -5.75
C ASP A 472 -26.02 5.11 -5.82
N GLY A 473 -24.83 5.20 -5.21
CA GLY A 473 -23.82 4.13 -5.20
C GLY A 473 -23.10 3.93 -6.54
N ALA A 474 -23.33 4.79 -7.54
CA ALA A 474 -22.76 4.60 -8.86
C ALA A 474 -21.25 4.81 -8.87
N LEU A 475 -20.53 3.93 -9.57
CA LEU A 475 -19.08 4.00 -9.76
C LEU A 475 -18.77 4.28 -11.22
N LEU A 476 -18.01 5.34 -11.49
CA LEU A 476 -17.57 5.74 -12.82
C LEU A 476 -16.06 5.59 -12.94
N VAL A 477 -15.60 4.64 -13.74
CA VAL A 477 -14.19 4.47 -14.09
C VAL A 477 -13.96 5.11 -15.46
N ALA A 478 -13.09 6.11 -15.53
CA ALA A 478 -12.88 6.89 -16.75
C ALA A 478 -11.47 7.46 -16.81
N ARG A 479 -11.09 7.91 -18.02
CA ARG A 479 -10.04 8.93 -18.16
C ARG A 479 -10.67 10.32 -17.97
N TRP A 480 -9.95 11.20 -17.29
CA TRP A 480 -10.38 12.54 -16.92
C TRP A 480 -9.48 13.58 -17.57
N GLN A 481 -10.07 14.66 -18.06
CA GLN A 481 -9.35 15.82 -18.54
C GLN A 481 -9.96 17.07 -17.91
N ASN A 482 -9.17 17.79 -17.10
CA ASN A 482 -9.60 19.02 -16.43
C ASN A 482 -10.90 18.90 -15.61
N GLY A 483 -11.12 17.74 -14.98
CA GLY A 483 -12.31 17.46 -14.18
C GLY A 483 -13.47 16.82 -14.94
N ILE A 484 -13.37 16.67 -16.26
CA ILE A 484 -14.42 16.14 -17.14
C ILE A 484 -14.04 14.72 -17.59
N PRO A 485 -14.94 13.72 -17.46
CA PRO A 485 -14.68 12.37 -17.95
C PRO A 485 -14.71 12.33 -19.49
N CYS A 486 -13.78 11.59 -20.08
CA CYS A 486 -13.54 11.52 -21.51
C CYS A 486 -12.88 10.19 -21.91
N GLY A 487 -12.90 9.85 -23.20
CA GLY A 487 -12.28 8.62 -23.70
C GLY A 487 -13.08 7.39 -23.30
N GLY A 488 -12.41 6.28 -22.99
CA GLY A 488 -13.06 5.06 -22.51
C GLY A 488 -13.61 5.21 -21.10
N VAL A 489 -14.85 4.76 -20.91
CA VAL A 489 -15.62 4.89 -19.67
C VAL A 489 -16.38 3.61 -19.39
N THR A 490 -16.38 3.20 -18.12
CA THR A 490 -17.26 2.16 -17.58
C THR A 490 -18.01 2.71 -16.38
N LEU A 491 -19.33 2.59 -16.41
CA LEU A 491 -20.25 3.01 -15.35
C LEU A 491 -20.87 1.76 -14.71
N PHE A 492 -20.81 1.69 -13.38
CA PHE A 492 -21.42 0.65 -12.57
C PHE A 492 -22.52 1.25 -11.67
N ASP A 493 -23.52 0.43 -11.32
CA ASP A 493 -24.49 0.76 -10.28
C ASP A 493 -23.98 0.41 -8.86
N ALA A 494 -24.83 0.61 -7.84
CA ALA A 494 -24.52 0.35 -6.45
C ALA A 494 -24.20 -1.12 -6.15
N GLU A 495 -24.74 -2.05 -6.94
CA GLU A 495 -24.52 -3.48 -6.81
C GLU A 495 -23.28 -3.96 -7.59
N GLY A 496 -22.57 -3.04 -8.26
CA GLY A 496 -21.39 -3.35 -9.07
C GLY A 496 -21.71 -3.92 -10.44
N ARG A 497 -22.96 -3.82 -10.91
CA ARG A 497 -23.34 -4.23 -12.27
C ARG A 497 -23.03 -3.11 -13.25
N ILE A 498 -22.56 -3.49 -14.43
CA ILE A 498 -22.26 -2.53 -15.50
C ILE A 498 -23.58 -1.93 -15.99
N ARG A 499 -23.64 -0.60 -16.05
CA ARG A 499 -24.75 0.18 -16.64
C ARG A 499 -24.40 0.76 -17.99
N TYR A 500 -23.12 1.03 -18.22
CA TYR A 500 -22.63 1.50 -19.51
C TYR A 500 -21.14 1.20 -19.67
N THR A 501 -20.74 0.80 -20.87
CA THR A 501 -19.34 0.77 -21.31
C THR A 501 -19.23 1.44 -22.67
N GLY A 502 -18.26 2.32 -22.87
CA GLY A 502 -18.10 3.00 -24.16
C GLY A 502 -17.28 4.26 -24.08
N ARG A 503 -17.43 5.11 -25.10
CA ARG A 503 -16.67 6.36 -25.21
C ARG A 503 -17.48 7.56 -24.75
N TRP A 504 -16.81 8.50 -24.09
CA TRP A 504 -17.35 9.80 -23.70
C TRP A 504 -16.50 10.94 -24.28
N GLN A 505 -17.14 12.05 -24.64
CA GLN A 505 -16.50 13.30 -25.04
C GLN A 505 -17.21 14.45 -24.31
N ASN A 506 -16.43 15.37 -23.74
CA ASN A 506 -16.95 16.52 -22.98
C ASN A 506 -17.95 16.16 -21.86
N GLY A 507 -17.82 14.97 -21.26
CA GLY A 507 -18.68 14.51 -20.18
C GLY A 507 -19.97 13.81 -20.62
N GLU A 508 -20.16 13.61 -21.94
CA GLU A 508 -21.34 12.96 -22.51
C GLU A 508 -20.96 11.73 -23.31
N ARG A 509 -21.90 10.78 -23.46
CA ARG A 509 -21.70 9.58 -24.30
C ARG A 509 -21.45 10.01 -25.74
N HIS A 510 -20.36 9.52 -26.33
CA HIS A 510 -19.96 9.87 -27.68
C HIS A 510 -19.14 8.75 -28.31
N GLY A 511 -19.40 8.42 -29.58
CA GLY A 511 -18.75 7.30 -30.26
C GLY A 511 -19.40 5.96 -29.88
N MET A 512 -18.66 4.86 -29.96
CA MET A 512 -19.21 3.53 -29.68
C MET A 512 -19.45 3.31 -28.18
N GLY A 513 -20.57 2.68 -27.84
CA GLY A 513 -20.90 2.29 -26.48
C GLY A 513 -22.11 1.36 -26.37
N THR A 514 -22.16 0.64 -25.26
CA THR A 514 -23.20 -0.32 -24.90
C THR A 514 -23.80 0.07 -23.55
N SER A 515 -25.13 0.17 -23.48
CA SER A 515 -25.88 0.37 -22.23
C SER A 515 -26.54 -0.93 -21.79
N TYR A 516 -26.71 -1.05 -20.48
CA TYR A 516 -27.23 -2.26 -19.83
C TYR A 516 -28.37 -1.90 -18.88
N SER A 517 -29.31 -2.83 -18.76
CA SER A 517 -30.45 -2.80 -17.85
C SER A 517 -30.04 -3.03 -16.40
N ALA A 518 -30.99 -2.91 -15.48
CA ALA A 518 -30.75 -3.13 -14.05
C ALA A 518 -30.44 -4.60 -13.71
N ASP A 519 -30.92 -5.53 -14.52
CA ASP A 519 -30.62 -6.96 -14.45
C ASP A 519 -29.37 -7.36 -15.25
N GLY A 520 -28.66 -6.39 -15.86
CA GLY A 520 -27.38 -6.60 -16.54
C GLY A 520 -27.50 -7.08 -17.99
N GLN A 521 -28.71 -7.09 -18.56
CA GLN A 521 -28.90 -7.39 -19.97
C GLN A 521 -28.51 -6.18 -20.83
N ILE A 522 -28.07 -6.42 -22.06
CA ILE A 522 -27.82 -5.34 -23.02
C ILE A 522 -29.16 -4.67 -23.34
N GLU A 523 -29.22 -3.34 -23.25
CA GLU A 523 -30.37 -2.54 -23.70
C GLU A 523 -30.11 -1.94 -25.09
N PHE A 524 -28.89 -1.47 -25.31
CA PHE A 524 -28.49 -0.86 -26.58
C PHE A 524 -26.99 -1.04 -26.81
N THR A 525 -26.61 -1.30 -28.06
CA THR A 525 -25.21 -1.20 -28.50
C THR A 525 -25.14 -0.40 -29.80
N GLY A 526 -24.21 0.55 -29.88
CA GLY A 526 -24.08 1.39 -31.07
C GLY A 526 -23.30 2.67 -30.86
N ARG A 527 -23.48 3.60 -31.79
CA ARG A 527 -22.89 4.93 -31.80
C ARG A 527 -23.78 5.92 -31.06
N TRP A 528 -23.14 6.73 -30.24
CA TRP A 528 -23.69 7.81 -29.45
C TRP A 528 -23.14 9.15 -29.94
N GLN A 529 -23.94 10.21 -29.85
CA GLN A 529 -23.54 11.59 -30.10
C GLN A 529 -24.26 12.50 -29.11
N ASN A 530 -23.49 13.29 -28.35
CA ASN A 530 -24.01 14.25 -27.37
C ASN A 530 -25.00 13.62 -26.37
N GLY A 531 -24.69 12.40 -25.89
CA GLY A 531 -25.53 11.68 -24.95
C GLY A 531 -26.66 10.85 -25.57
N GLU A 532 -26.95 11.01 -26.86
CA GLU A 532 -28.05 10.33 -27.54
C GLU A 532 -27.55 9.22 -28.48
N PRO A 533 -28.26 8.08 -28.57
CA PRO A 533 -27.94 7.04 -29.55
C PRO A 533 -28.30 7.54 -30.96
N VAL A 534 -27.38 7.42 -31.92
CA VAL A 534 -27.57 7.86 -33.32
C VAL A 534 -27.62 6.71 -34.32
N SER A 535 -26.98 5.58 -34.00
CA SER A 535 -27.07 4.36 -34.82
C SER A 535 -26.72 3.13 -33.99
N GLY A 536 -27.46 2.03 -34.10
CA GLY A 536 -27.18 0.83 -33.30
C GLY A 536 -28.35 -0.15 -33.24
N ILE A 537 -28.34 -1.01 -32.23
CA ILE A 537 -29.38 -2.03 -32.01
C ILE A 537 -29.86 -1.92 -30.57
N TYR A 538 -31.17 -1.82 -30.39
CA TYR A 538 -31.86 -2.01 -29.12
C TYR A 538 -32.18 -3.48 -28.92
N TYR A 539 -32.07 -3.93 -27.68
CA TYR A 539 -32.31 -5.30 -27.26
C TYR A 539 -33.45 -5.35 -26.24
N GLU A 540 -34.28 -6.39 -26.33
CA GLU A 540 -35.32 -6.71 -25.35
C GLU A 540 -35.18 -8.18 -24.96
N ASN A 541 -35.10 -8.47 -23.66
CA ASN A 541 -34.90 -9.83 -23.12
C ASN A 541 -33.67 -10.54 -23.73
N GLY A 542 -32.58 -9.80 -23.98
CA GLY A 542 -31.34 -10.32 -24.57
C GLY A 542 -31.38 -10.54 -26.10
N LEU A 543 -32.50 -10.25 -26.77
CA LEU A 543 -32.64 -10.42 -28.22
C LEU A 543 -32.66 -9.08 -28.95
N PRO A 544 -32.04 -8.96 -30.15
CA PRO A 544 -32.15 -7.77 -30.99
C PRO A 544 -33.63 -7.46 -31.30
N ALA A 545 -34.11 -6.31 -30.87
CA ALA A 545 -35.51 -5.90 -31.00
C ALA A 545 -35.73 -4.82 -32.07
N ARG A 546 -34.87 -3.79 -32.09
CA ARG A 546 -35.02 -2.65 -33.01
C ARG A 546 -33.67 -2.06 -33.42
N ALA A 547 -33.43 -1.97 -34.72
CA ALA A 547 -32.28 -1.24 -35.25
C ALA A 547 -32.58 0.27 -35.29
N LEU A 548 -31.61 1.08 -34.87
CA LEU A 548 -31.58 2.52 -35.08
C LEU A 548 -30.63 2.78 -36.25
N SER A 549 -31.18 3.22 -37.38
CA SER A 549 -30.38 3.66 -38.52
C SER A 549 -30.04 5.14 -38.36
N PRO A 550 -28.84 5.59 -38.76
CA PRO A 550 -28.54 7.01 -38.78
C PRO A 550 -29.55 7.70 -39.70
N GLU A 551 -30.35 8.62 -39.16
CA GLU A 551 -31.17 9.49 -39.98
C GLU A 551 -30.25 10.16 -41.01
N LYS A 552 -30.65 10.16 -42.28
CA LYS A 552 -29.96 10.93 -43.32
C LYS A 552 -29.97 12.39 -42.87
N TYR A 553 -28.87 12.83 -42.29
CA TYR A 553 -28.59 14.24 -42.00
C TYR A 553 -28.67 14.97 -43.34
N GLN A 554 -29.82 15.56 -43.65
CA GLN A 554 -29.90 16.55 -44.70
C GLN A 554 -29.21 17.80 -44.17
N GLU A 555 -28.02 18.08 -44.70
CA GLU A 555 -27.53 19.45 -44.80
C GLU A 555 -28.66 20.30 -45.39
N SER A 556 -29.25 21.15 -44.55
CA SER A 556 -29.94 22.34 -45.03
C SER A 556 -29.29 23.54 -44.36
N ASP A 557 -28.47 24.18 -45.18
CA ASP A 557 -27.99 25.54 -45.18
C ASP A 557 -28.35 26.48 -44.01
N GLY A 558 -27.30 27.19 -43.63
CA GLY A 558 -27.28 28.27 -42.66
C GLY A 558 -28.50 29.20 -42.65
N LYS A 559 -29.05 29.38 -41.45
CA LYS A 559 -29.59 30.67 -41.03
C LYS A 559 -29.13 30.99 -39.61
N LYS A 560 -28.22 31.96 -39.53
CA LYS A 560 -28.02 32.81 -38.36
C LYS A 560 -29.39 33.18 -37.77
N LYS A 561 -29.58 32.92 -36.49
CA LYS A 561 -30.45 33.74 -35.64
C LYS A 561 -29.65 34.17 -34.43
N ASP A 562 -29.21 35.42 -34.49
CA ASP A 562 -28.95 36.24 -33.33
C ASP A 562 -30.07 36.10 -32.31
N ARG A 563 -29.70 35.89 -31.05
CA ARG A 563 -30.46 36.39 -29.91
C ARG A 563 -29.49 36.95 -28.87
N LYS A 564 -29.37 38.29 -28.91
CA LYS A 564 -29.25 39.17 -27.72
C LYS A 564 -30.25 38.68 -26.65
N MET A 565 -30.00 38.75 -25.35
CA MET A 565 -29.26 39.71 -24.53
C MET A 565 -28.95 39.04 -23.20
#